data_AF-A0A960XQC6-F1
#
_entry.id   AF-A0A960XQC6-F1
#
_cell.length_a   1.000
_cell.length_b   1.000
_cell.length_c   1.000
_cell.angle_alpha   90.00
_cell.angle_beta   90.00
_cell.angle_gamma   90.00
#
_symmetry.space_group_name_H-M   'P 1'
#
loop_
_entity.id
_entity.type
_entity.pdbx_description
1 polymer ?
#
loop_
_entity_poly.entity_id
_entity_poly.type
_entity_poly.pdbx_seq_one_letter_code
_entity_poly.pdbx_strand_id
1 'polypeptide(L)'
;MLWRMLSDSPSFRQGPGSLVEPAAGEGWVLHPPAARTTKWSGDPPPPRTTATGKKILIVQGDWEAGMALLAQDLEDAGHEVGKVLFCAPDYVYRLKGIRTHSFRKPLEEFDGWLRQLVRDEGYDTFFLYNHYRPYNQIAWNLAEELDLDCQVFELGLIRPNCVMVFDRQNTPLVALSREWEKLLNDERDEPAPEEMPQELCQVSTPVKMASFCANFLFSRLTSPLFPNFVD
;
A
#
# COMPACT_ATOMS: atom_id res chain seq x y z
N MET A 1 7.22 9.27 12.21
CA MET A 1 6.18 10.20 12.73
C MET A 1 4.79 9.92 12.18
N LEU A 2 4.63 9.66 10.87
CA LEU A 2 3.36 9.27 10.25
C LEU A 2 2.79 7.95 10.81
N TRP A 3 3.67 7.03 11.22
CA TRP A 3 3.29 5.75 11.83
C TRP A 3 2.56 5.88 13.17
N ARG A 4 3.04 6.76 14.07
CA ARG A 4 2.38 6.97 15.38
C ARG A 4 0.93 7.43 15.21
N MET A 5 0.62 8.09 14.09
CA MET A 5 -0.72 8.52 13.73
C MET A 5 -1.55 7.34 13.21
N LEU A 6 -1.02 6.55 12.26
CA LEU A 6 -1.70 5.35 11.74
C LEU A 6 -1.95 4.27 12.82
N SER A 7 -1.05 4.12 13.80
CA SER A 7 -1.23 3.16 14.91
C SER A 7 -2.35 3.54 15.89
N ASP A 8 -2.73 4.82 15.93
CA ASP A 8 -3.78 5.33 16.82
C ASP A 8 -5.15 5.44 16.15
N SER A 9 -5.24 5.28 14.82
CA SER A 9 -6.51 5.24 14.10
C SER A 9 -7.32 3.97 14.43
N PRO A 10 -8.65 4.06 14.66
CA PRO A 10 -9.52 2.91 14.96
C PRO A 10 -9.50 1.81 13.90
N SER A 11 -9.30 2.18 12.63
CA SER A 11 -9.13 1.27 11.48
C SER A 11 -7.93 0.34 11.62
N PHE A 12 -6.90 0.72 12.38
CA PHE A 12 -5.70 -0.09 12.62
C PHE A 12 -5.85 -1.06 13.81
N ARG A 13 -6.81 -0.81 14.72
CA ARG A 13 -7.01 -1.60 15.96
C ARG A 13 -8.06 -2.71 15.84
N GLN A 14 -8.89 -2.73 14.79
CA GLN A 14 -9.99 -3.69 14.70
C GLN A 14 -9.56 -5.02 14.07
N GLY A 15 -9.28 -6.00 14.93
CA GLY A 15 -9.46 -7.42 14.59
C GLY A 15 -10.94 -7.76 14.33
N PRO A 16 -11.27 -8.98 13.87
CA PRO A 16 -12.56 -9.27 13.25
C PRO A 16 -13.72 -9.07 14.24
N GLY A 17 -14.47 -8.00 14.05
CA GLY A 17 -15.78 -7.81 14.66
C GLY A 17 -16.79 -8.76 14.02
N SER A 18 -17.61 -9.40 14.85
CA SER A 18 -18.60 -10.40 14.44
C SER A 18 -19.52 -9.86 13.34
N LEU A 19 -19.60 -10.61 12.23
CA LEU A 19 -20.52 -10.37 11.14
C LEU A 19 -21.97 -10.51 11.64
N VAL A 20 -22.74 -9.43 11.49
CA VAL A 20 -24.22 -9.49 11.47
C VAL A 20 -24.63 -9.24 10.03
N GLU A 21 -25.22 -10.24 9.38
CA GLU A 21 -25.80 -10.10 8.03
C GLU A 21 -27.07 -9.23 8.09
N PRO A 22 -27.26 -8.26 7.19
CA PRO A 22 -28.56 -7.74 6.87
C PRO A 22 -29.13 -8.37 5.59
N ALA A 23 -30.46 -8.54 5.61
CA ALA A 23 -31.27 -9.25 4.65
C ALA A 23 -31.31 -8.60 3.24
N ALA A 24 -31.54 -9.46 2.25
CA ALA A 24 -31.57 -9.16 0.82
C ALA A 24 -32.68 -8.18 0.40
N GLY A 25 -32.32 -7.24 -0.48
CA GLY A 25 -33.22 -6.40 -1.26
C GLY A 25 -32.62 -6.13 -2.64
N GLU A 26 -33.40 -6.37 -3.69
CA GLU A 26 -33.00 -6.49 -5.10
C GLU A 26 -32.53 -5.16 -5.73
N GLY A 27 -31.41 -5.18 -6.46
CA GLY A 27 -30.95 -4.06 -7.30
C GLY A 27 -29.62 -4.33 -8.03
N TRP A 28 -29.68 -4.33 -9.37
CA TRP A 28 -28.60 -4.28 -10.37
C TRP A 28 -27.38 -5.21 -10.19
N VAL A 29 -27.44 -6.39 -10.83
CA VAL A 29 -26.32 -7.33 -10.96
C VAL A 29 -25.30 -6.81 -11.97
N LEU A 30 -24.21 -6.22 -11.49
CA LEU A 30 -22.95 -6.20 -12.23
C LEU A 30 -22.37 -7.62 -12.19
N HIS A 31 -22.28 -8.28 -13.33
CA HIS A 31 -21.57 -9.56 -13.42
C HIS A 31 -20.09 -9.32 -13.09
N PRO A 32 -19.54 -9.88 -11.99
CA PRO A 32 -18.11 -9.85 -11.77
C PRO A 32 -17.42 -10.65 -12.91
N PRO A 33 -16.23 -10.24 -13.39
CA PRO A 33 -15.46 -11.07 -14.29
C PRO A 33 -15.21 -12.43 -13.60
N ALA A 34 -15.42 -13.50 -14.36
CA ALA A 34 -15.39 -14.88 -13.87
C ALA A 34 -14.17 -15.12 -12.96
N ALA A 35 -14.43 -15.35 -11.67
CA ALA A 35 -13.42 -15.73 -10.71
C ALA A 35 -12.71 -16.98 -11.22
N ARG A 36 -11.44 -16.85 -11.58
CA ARG A 36 -10.59 -17.99 -11.92
C ARG A 36 -10.27 -18.70 -10.61
N THR A 37 -11.11 -19.67 -10.24
CA THR A 37 -10.97 -20.48 -9.02
C THR A 37 -9.86 -21.50 -9.16
N THR A 38 -8.61 -21.04 -9.16
CA THR A 38 -7.49 -21.90 -8.78
C THR A 38 -7.38 -21.91 -7.26
N LYS A 39 -8.03 -22.89 -6.64
CA LYS A 39 -7.91 -23.15 -5.20
C LYS A 39 -6.47 -23.57 -4.91
N TRP A 40 -5.68 -22.67 -4.34
CA TRP A 40 -4.29 -22.91 -3.94
C TRP A 40 -4.20 -24.09 -2.96
N SER A 41 -3.38 -25.09 -3.27
CA SER A 41 -3.25 -26.35 -2.51
C SER A 41 -1.96 -26.44 -1.67
N GLY A 42 -1.28 -25.33 -1.42
CA GLY A 42 -0.11 -25.28 -0.54
C GLY A 42 -0.48 -24.88 0.89
N ASP A 43 0.38 -25.24 1.84
CA ASP A 43 0.21 -24.98 3.26
C ASP A 43 -0.25 -23.54 3.56
N PRO A 44 -1.18 -23.35 4.52
CA PRO A 44 -1.63 -22.03 4.91
C PRO A 44 -0.43 -21.20 5.42
N PRO A 45 -0.40 -19.89 5.13
CA PRO A 45 0.61 -19.01 5.70
C PRO A 45 0.53 -19.08 7.24
N PRO A 46 1.66 -18.86 7.94
CA PRO A 46 1.70 -18.95 9.38
C PRO A 46 0.65 -18.00 10.02
N PRO A 47 0.03 -18.40 11.14
CA PRO A 47 -1.00 -17.60 11.80
C PRO A 47 -0.45 -16.24 12.24
N ARG A 48 -1.29 -15.20 12.11
CA ARG A 48 -1.02 -13.81 12.54
C ARG A 48 -0.41 -13.81 13.94
N THR A 49 0.85 -13.39 14.05
CA THR A 49 1.56 -13.34 15.32
C THR A 49 1.22 -12.03 16.02
N THR A 50 0.62 -12.10 17.20
CA THR A 50 0.34 -10.93 18.07
C THR A 50 1.61 -10.43 18.79
N ALA A 51 2.75 -10.48 18.10
CA ALA A 51 4.04 -10.05 18.60
C ALA A 51 4.35 -8.62 18.12
N THR A 52 5.05 -7.87 18.95
CA THR A 52 5.55 -6.52 18.70
C THR A 52 6.29 -6.41 17.36
N GLY A 53 5.79 -5.57 16.45
CA GLY A 53 6.39 -5.27 15.14
C GLY A 53 5.83 -6.11 13.97
N LYS A 54 5.20 -5.46 12.99
CA LYS A 54 4.83 -6.04 11.68
C LYS A 54 6.04 -6.16 10.75
N LYS A 55 6.02 -7.14 9.83
CA LYS A 55 7.00 -7.28 8.75
C LYS A 55 6.43 -6.80 7.42
N ILE A 56 6.80 -5.59 7.05
CA ILE A 56 6.18 -4.79 5.99
C ILE A 56 7.03 -4.85 4.72
N LEU A 57 6.39 -5.12 3.56
CA LEU A 57 7.02 -5.01 2.25
C LEU A 57 6.41 -3.86 1.46
N ILE A 58 7.25 -2.89 1.10
CA ILE A 58 6.91 -1.87 0.11
C ILE A 58 7.16 -2.47 -1.27
N VAL A 59 6.11 -2.54 -2.10
CA VAL A 59 6.22 -3.15 -3.43
C VAL A 59 6.67 -2.10 -4.43
N GLN A 60 5.75 -1.34 -5.03
CA GLN A 60 6.07 -0.20 -5.88
C GLN A 60 5.79 1.09 -5.10
N GLY A 61 6.86 1.85 -4.83
CA GLY A 61 6.81 3.09 -4.05
C GLY A 61 6.60 4.33 -4.92
N ASP A 62 6.58 5.48 -4.28
CA ASP A 62 6.49 6.78 -4.95
C ASP A 62 7.81 7.22 -5.59
N TRP A 63 7.70 8.05 -6.63
CA TRP A 63 8.84 8.60 -7.34
C TRP A 63 9.62 9.67 -6.55
N GLU A 64 9.02 10.21 -5.48
CA GLU A 64 9.56 11.32 -4.70
C GLU A 64 10.35 10.87 -3.46
N ALA A 65 10.54 9.55 -3.30
CA ALA A 65 11.20 8.93 -2.15
C ALA A 65 10.51 9.20 -0.79
N GLY A 66 9.26 9.67 -0.78
CA GLY A 66 8.47 9.85 0.44
C GLY A 66 8.26 8.54 1.18
N MET A 67 8.03 7.45 0.45
CA MET A 67 7.90 6.12 1.06
C MET A 67 9.23 5.58 1.63
N ALA A 68 10.39 6.09 1.20
CA ALA A 68 11.66 5.73 1.82
C ALA A 68 11.86 6.43 3.18
N LEU A 69 11.25 7.61 3.37
CA LEU A 69 11.14 8.25 4.69
C LEU A 69 10.17 7.49 5.59
N LEU A 70 9.01 7.10 5.05
CA LEU A 70 8.07 6.23 5.76
C LEU A 70 8.70 4.90 6.18
N ALA A 71 9.54 4.30 5.34
CA ALA A 71 10.25 3.07 5.68
C ALA A 71 11.15 3.21 6.92
N GLN A 72 11.94 4.30 7.01
CA GLN A 72 12.76 4.58 8.20
C GLN A 72 11.88 4.85 9.42
N ASP A 73 10.80 5.64 9.26
CA ASP A 73 9.84 5.91 10.33
C ASP A 73 9.21 4.62 10.91
N LEU A 74 9.00 3.61 10.07
CA LEU A 74 8.48 2.30 10.45
C LEU A 74 9.56 1.47 11.17
N GLU A 75 10.80 1.44 10.66
CA GLU A 75 11.92 0.78 11.35
C GLU A 75 12.18 1.39 12.74
N ASP A 76 12.16 2.71 12.85
CA ASP A 76 12.30 3.45 14.11
C ASP A 76 11.17 3.13 15.11
N ALA A 77 10.00 2.72 14.60
CA ALA A 77 8.86 2.28 15.39
C ALA A 77 8.90 0.78 15.76
N GLY A 78 9.94 0.05 15.35
CA GLY A 78 10.13 -1.37 15.67
C GLY A 78 9.56 -2.35 14.64
N HIS A 79 9.27 -1.90 13.42
CA HIS A 79 8.85 -2.77 12.32
C HIS A 79 10.05 -3.26 11.50
N GLU A 80 9.91 -4.43 10.89
CA GLU A 80 10.85 -4.87 9.85
C GLU A 80 10.33 -4.40 8.49
N VAL A 81 11.14 -3.66 7.72
CA VAL A 81 10.72 -3.10 6.44
C VAL A 81 11.59 -3.63 5.29
N GLY A 82 10.93 -4.07 4.23
CA GLY A 82 11.54 -4.42 2.95
C GLY A 82 11.06 -3.54 1.80
N LYS A 83 11.86 -3.44 0.73
CA LYS A 83 11.47 -2.81 -0.54
C LYS A 83 11.80 -3.70 -1.73
N VAL A 84 10.86 -3.88 -2.64
CA VAL A 84 11.14 -4.46 -3.96
C VAL A 84 11.81 -3.41 -4.86
N LEU A 85 12.97 -3.72 -5.46
CA LEU A 85 13.66 -2.84 -6.41
C LEU A 85 13.27 -3.20 -7.83
N PHE A 86 12.61 -2.28 -8.52
CA PHE A 86 12.22 -2.42 -9.91
C PHE A 86 13.06 -1.55 -10.86
N CYS A 87 13.49 -0.38 -10.40
CA CYS A 87 14.22 0.59 -11.21
C CYS A 87 15.38 1.26 -10.44
N ALA A 88 16.17 2.10 -11.12
CA ALA A 88 17.33 2.74 -10.51
C ALA A 88 16.99 3.73 -9.37
N PRO A 89 15.91 4.54 -9.45
CA PRO A 89 15.50 5.39 -8.33
C PRO A 89 15.24 4.64 -7.02
N ASP A 90 14.80 3.36 -7.08
CA ASP A 90 14.55 2.57 -5.87
C ASP A 90 15.82 2.33 -5.03
N TYR A 91 17.03 2.54 -5.57
CA TYR A 91 18.27 2.40 -4.80
C TYR A 91 18.36 3.36 -3.61
N VAL A 92 17.55 4.43 -3.58
CA VAL A 92 17.44 5.33 -2.42
C VAL A 92 17.09 4.57 -1.13
N TYR A 93 16.30 3.51 -1.22
CA TYR A 93 15.95 2.66 -0.06
C TYR A 93 17.19 1.95 0.50
N ARG A 94 18.03 1.41 -0.39
CA ARG A 94 19.29 0.77 0.01
C ARG A 94 20.26 1.76 0.64
N LEU A 95 20.36 2.97 0.08
CA LEU A 95 21.19 4.05 0.65
C LEU A 95 20.73 4.47 2.05
N LYS A 96 19.45 4.25 2.37
CA LYS A 96 18.84 4.52 3.67
C LYS A 96 18.87 3.33 4.63
N GLY A 97 19.55 2.23 4.27
CA GLY A 97 19.67 1.05 5.13
C GLY A 97 18.48 0.10 5.08
N ILE A 98 17.43 0.41 4.29
CA ILE A 98 16.25 -0.44 4.18
C ILE A 98 16.61 -1.73 3.45
N ARG A 99 16.08 -2.86 3.91
CA ARG A 99 16.28 -4.15 3.23
C ARG A 99 15.65 -4.12 1.84
N THR A 100 16.39 -4.58 0.82
CA THR A 100 15.94 -4.50 -0.57
C THR A 100 15.99 -5.83 -1.30
N HIS A 101 14.99 -6.10 -2.14
CA HIS A 101 14.84 -7.31 -2.94
C HIS A 101 14.78 -6.96 -4.43
N SER A 102 15.76 -7.38 -5.22
CA SER A 102 15.80 -7.02 -6.65
C SER A 102 14.90 -7.92 -7.50
N PHE A 103 13.97 -7.31 -8.22
CA PHE A 103 13.19 -7.98 -9.25
C PHE A 103 13.57 -7.46 -10.63
N ARG A 104 14.04 -8.35 -11.52
CA ARG A 104 14.53 -8.00 -12.87
C ARG A 104 13.88 -8.82 -13.98
N LYS A 105 12.94 -9.68 -13.63
CA LYS A 105 12.28 -10.58 -14.56
C LYS A 105 11.06 -9.90 -15.20
N PRO A 106 10.47 -10.48 -16.26
CA PRO A 106 9.20 -10.01 -16.82
C PRO A 106 8.09 -9.96 -15.77
N LEU A 107 7.12 -9.05 -15.95
CA LEU A 107 6.00 -8.83 -15.03
C LEU A 107 5.21 -10.13 -14.74
N GLU A 108 5.11 -11.02 -15.71
CA GLU A 108 4.40 -12.30 -15.60
C GLU A 108 5.03 -13.24 -14.57
N GLU A 109 6.32 -13.09 -14.29
CA GLU A 109 7.02 -13.85 -13.25
C GLU A 109 6.93 -13.20 -11.86
N PHE A 110 6.34 -12.00 -11.76
CA PHE A 110 6.33 -11.24 -10.52
C PHE A 110 5.48 -11.88 -9.44
N ASP A 111 4.30 -12.42 -9.79
CA ASP A 111 3.40 -13.07 -8.83
C ASP A 111 4.07 -14.25 -8.10
N GLY A 112 4.62 -15.20 -8.88
CA GLY A 112 5.33 -16.35 -8.32
C GLY A 112 6.56 -15.95 -7.50
N TRP A 113 7.31 -14.94 -7.96
CA TRP A 113 8.45 -14.41 -7.23
C TRP A 113 8.05 -13.75 -5.91
N LEU A 114 7.00 -12.91 -5.90
CA LEU A 114 6.51 -12.21 -4.72
C LEU A 114 5.98 -13.20 -3.69
N ARG A 115 5.25 -14.23 -4.14
CA ARG A 115 4.73 -15.30 -3.29
C ARG A 115 5.85 -16.12 -2.64
N GLN A 116 6.94 -16.35 -3.36
CA GLN A 116 8.13 -16.99 -2.79
C GLN A 116 8.81 -16.06 -1.77
N LEU A 117 9.00 -14.79 -2.11
CA LEU A 117 9.61 -13.80 -1.22
C LEU A 117 8.86 -13.68 0.11
N VAL A 118 7.54 -13.60 0.07
CA VAL A 118 6.67 -13.55 1.26
C VAL A 118 6.87 -14.77 2.14
N ARG A 119 6.99 -15.97 1.57
CA ARG A 119 7.24 -17.19 2.35
C ARG A 119 8.62 -17.25 2.94
N ASP A 120 9.63 -16.94 2.14
CA ASP A 120 11.04 -17.08 2.53
C ASP A 120 11.40 -16.03 3.60
N GLU A 121 10.82 -14.83 3.51
CA GLU A 121 11.13 -13.72 4.42
C GLU A 121 10.06 -13.51 5.51
N GLY A 122 8.85 -14.01 5.34
CA GLY A 122 7.76 -13.88 6.31
C GLY A 122 7.11 -12.49 6.35
N TYR A 123 7.00 -11.80 5.21
CA TYR A 123 6.27 -10.52 5.15
C TYR A 123 4.77 -10.74 5.41
N ASP A 124 4.19 -9.95 6.31
CA ASP A 124 2.78 -10.06 6.75
C ASP A 124 1.91 -8.90 6.23
N THR A 125 2.54 -7.84 5.74
CA THR A 125 1.87 -6.59 5.36
C THR A 125 2.47 -6.00 4.09
N PHE A 126 1.63 -5.60 3.15
CA PHE A 126 2.04 -4.85 1.95
C PHE A 126 1.71 -3.37 2.07
N PHE A 127 2.67 -2.53 1.69
CA PHE A 127 2.50 -1.09 1.53
C PHE A 127 2.64 -0.75 0.05
N LEU A 128 1.58 -0.18 -0.53
CA LEU A 128 1.48 0.15 -1.94
C LEU A 128 1.31 1.65 -2.12
N TYR A 129 1.94 2.23 -3.13
CA TYR A 129 1.62 3.58 -3.58
C TYR A 129 0.91 3.52 -4.92
N ASN A 130 -0.36 3.93 -4.97
CA ASN A 130 -1.28 3.72 -6.08
C ASN A 130 -1.43 2.22 -6.43
N HIS A 131 -2.54 1.63 -6.02
CA HIS A 131 -2.81 0.21 -6.21
C HIS A 131 -3.11 -0.20 -7.67
N TYR A 132 -3.37 0.75 -8.57
CA TYR A 132 -3.66 0.45 -9.98
C TYR A 132 -2.43 0.11 -10.82
N ARG A 133 -1.21 0.32 -10.30
CA ARG A 133 0.01 -0.03 -11.05
C ARG A 133 0.17 -1.55 -11.18
N PRO A 134 0.70 -2.09 -12.28
CA PRO A 134 0.69 -3.54 -12.53
C PRO A 134 1.30 -4.39 -11.41
N TYR A 135 2.46 -3.99 -10.85
CA TYR A 135 3.08 -4.69 -9.73
C TYR A 135 2.24 -4.58 -8.44
N ASN A 136 1.65 -3.42 -8.19
CA ASN A 136 0.81 -3.20 -7.02
C ASN A 136 -0.53 -3.94 -7.12
N GLN A 137 -1.11 -4.10 -8.31
CA GLN A 137 -2.31 -4.94 -8.50
C GLN A 137 -2.03 -6.40 -8.15
N ILE A 138 -0.87 -6.92 -8.57
CA ILE A 138 -0.45 -8.29 -8.22
C ILE A 138 -0.33 -8.42 -6.70
N ALA A 139 0.37 -7.48 -6.04
CA ALA A 139 0.48 -7.48 -4.59
C ALA A 139 -0.88 -7.33 -3.88
N TRP A 140 -1.76 -6.46 -4.37
CA TRP A 140 -3.10 -6.23 -3.85
C TRP A 140 -3.96 -7.51 -3.87
N ASN A 141 -3.92 -8.26 -4.96
CA ASN A 141 -4.62 -9.54 -5.10
C ASN A 141 -3.97 -10.63 -4.24
N LEU A 142 -2.64 -10.71 -4.26
CA LEU A 142 -1.90 -11.70 -3.47
C LEU A 142 -2.15 -11.53 -1.96
N ALA A 143 -2.26 -10.29 -1.48
CA ALA A 143 -2.60 -10.02 -0.09
C ALA A 143 -3.95 -10.60 0.30
N GLU A 144 -4.97 -10.50 -0.56
CA GLU A 144 -6.27 -11.12 -0.32
C GLU A 144 -6.19 -12.64 -0.33
N GLU A 145 -5.47 -13.22 -1.30
CA GLU A 145 -5.30 -14.67 -1.39
C GLU A 145 -4.57 -15.29 -0.19
N LEU A 146 -3.66 -14.53 0.42
CA LEU A 146 -2.81 -14.98 1.51
C LEU A 146 -3.25 -14.47 2.90
N ASP A 147 -4.37 -13.75 2.99
CA ASP A 147 -4.81 -13.07 4.21
C ASP A 147 -3.72 -12.16 4.84
N LEU A 148 -3.00 -11.43 3.99
CA LEU A 148 -2.02 -10.41 4.40
C LEU A 148 -2.70 -9.05 4.55
N ASP A 149 -2.18 -8.23 5.46
CA ASP A 149 -2.61 -6.84 5.54
C ASP A 149 -2.10 -6.07 4.32
N CYS A 150 -2.88 -5.12 3.80
CA CYS A 150 -2.48 -4.32 2.65
C CYS A 150 -2.96 -2.88 2.81
N GLN A 151 -2.02 -1.94 2.81
CA GLN A 151 -2.26 -0.51 2.96
C GLN A 151 -1.85 0.20 1.68
N VAL A 152 -2.76 1.01 1.14
CA VAL A 152 -2.57 1.77 -0.10
C VAL A 152 -2.49 3.24 0.23
N PHE A 153 -1.44 3.88 -0.26
CA PHE A 153 -1.21 5.30 -0.18
C PHE A 153 -1.52 5.93 -1.55
N GLU A 154 -2.37 6.95 -1.55
CA GLU A 154 -2.65 7.76 -2.74
C GLU A 154 -2.54 9.25 -2.42
N LEU A 155 -2.05 10.03 -3.38
CA LEU A 155 -2.11 11.48 -3.26
C LEU A 155 -3.57 11.93 -3.27
N GLY A 156 -3.95 12.79 -2.33
CA GLY A 156 -5.30 13.30 -2.20
C GLY A 156 -5.71 14.14 -3.42
N LEU A 157 -6.30 13.50 -4.44
CA LEU A 157 -6.88 14.19 -5.60
C LEU A 157 -8.03 15.11 -5.18
N ILE A 158 -8.83 14.68 -4.20
CA ILE A 158 -10.01 15.41 -3.68
C ILE A 158 -9.62 16.41 -2.59
N ARG A 159 -8.57 16.12 -1.82
CA ARG A 159 -8.05 17.00 -0.76
C ARG A 159 -6.56 17.27 -0.96
N PRO A 160 -6.22 18.39 -1.63
CA PRO A 160 -4.84 18.83 -1.75
C PRO A 160 -4.18 18.90 -0.37
N ASN A 161 -2.91 18.50 -0.29
CA ASN A 161 -2.10 18.39 0.94
C ASN A 161 -2.45 17.20 1.87
N CYS A 162 -3.47 16.40 1.56
CA CYS A 162 -3.71 15.14 2.26
C CYS A 162 -3.10 13.96 1.49
N VAL A 163 -2.66 12.94 2.24
CA VAL A 163 -2.45 11.59 1.72
C VAL A 163 -3.65 10.75 2.13
N MET A 164 -4.21 10.02 1.18
CA MET A 164 -5.27 9.06 1.47
C MET A 164 -4.62 7.71 1.75
N VAL A 165 -5.04 7.08 2.84
CA VAL A 165 -4.62 5.73 3.22
C VAL A 165 -5.85 4.86 3.35
N PHE A 166 -5.85 3.70 2.72
CA PHE A 166 -6.96 2.76 2.77
C PHE A 166 -6.50 1.30 2.63
N ASP A 167 -7.37 0.39 3.03
CA ASP A 167 -7.24 -1.05 2.88
C ASP A 167 -8.37 -1.60 1.99
N ARG A 168 -8.44 -2.93 1.85
CA ARG A 168 -9.49 -3.59 1.05
C ARG A 168 -10.88 -3.39 1.63
N GLN A 169 -11.00 -3.22 2.94
CA GLN A 169 -12.27 -3.09 3.65
C GLN A 169 -12.85 -1.68 3.51
N ASN A 170 -11.98 -0.67 3.38
CA ASN A 170 -12.34 0.75 3.39
C ASN A 170 -11.88 1.48 2.12
N THR A 171 -12.18 0.91 0.94
CA THR A 171 -11.80 1.56 -0.33
C THR A 171 -12.49 2.92 -0.51
N PRO A 172 -11.83 3.92 -1.14
CA PRO A 172 -12.31 5.29 -1.16
C PRO A 172 -13.67 5.47 -1.84
N LEU A 173 -13.89 4.80 -2.98
CA LEU A 173 -15.16 4.95 -3.72
C LEU A 173 -16.34 4.39 -2.94
N VAL A 174 -16.17 3.24 -2.27
CA VAL A 174 -17.21 2.64 -1.44
C VAL A 174 -17.47 3.50 -0.21
N ALA A 175 -16.40 3.99 0.44
CA ALA A 175 -16.51 4.91 1.57
C ALA A 175 -17.25 6.19 1.17
N LEU A 176 -16.87 6.82 0.05
CA LEU A 176 -17.53 8.03 -0.46
C LEU A 176 -19.01 7.82 -0.78
N SER A 177 -19.36 6.68 -1.40
CA SER A 177 -20.76 6.35 -1.70
C SER A 177 -21.59 6.21 -0.42
N ARG A 178 -21.05 5.51 0.60
CA ARG A 178 -21.72 5.34 1.89
C ARG A 178 -21.91 6.67 2.61
N GLU A 179 -20.89 7.52 2.64
CA GLU A 179 -20.98 8.84 3.26
C GLU A 179 -21.95 9.76 2.50
N TRP A 180 -22.02 9.63 1.17
CA TRP A 180 -22.99 10.35 0.36
C TRP A 180 -24.44 9.95 0.69
N GLU A 181 -24.70 8.64 0.85
CA GLU A 181 -26.02 8.14 1.26
C GLU A 181 -26.43 8.65 2.65
N LYS A 182 -25.51 8.68 3.62
CA LYS A 182 -25.77 9.25 4.95
C LYS A 182 -26.21 10.71 4.86
N LEU A 183 -25.49 11.51 4.06
CA LEU A 183 -25.82 12.93 3.85
C LEU A 183 -27.22 13.11 3.23
N LEU A 184 -27.62 12.23 2.29
CA LEU A 184 -28.96 12.25 1.71
C LEU A 184 -30.06 11.90 2.72
N ASN A 185 -29.73 11.08 3.73
CA ASN A 185 -30.61 10.68 4.81
C ASN A 185 -30.59 11.65 6.02
N ASP A 186 -29.89 12.78 5.90
CA ASP A 186 -29.65 13.78 6.96
C ASP A 186 -28.96 13.17 8.21
N GLU A 187 -28.28 12.05 8.02
CA GLU A 187 -27.37 11.44 8.99
C GLU A 187 -26.02 12.15 8.89
N ARG A 188 -25.75 13.06 9.83
CA ARG A 188 -24.51 13.84 9.86
C ARG A 188 -23.64 13.35 11.00
N ASP A 189 -22.61 12.58 10.64
CA ASP A 189 -21.49 12.37 11.53
C ASP A 189 -20.62 13.63 11.54
N GLU A 190 -20.21 14.09 12.72
CA GLU A 190 -19.16 15.11 12.77
C GLU A 190 -17.87 14.49 12.20
N PRO A 191 -17.25 15.09 11.16
CA PRO A 191 -16.05 14.54 10.59
C PRO A 191 -14.96 14.49 11.66
N ALA A 192 -14.23 13.38 11.69
CA ALA A 192 -13.07 13.26 12.56
C ALA A 192 -12.12 14.45 12.30
N PRO A 193 -11.53 15.03 13.35
CA PRO A 193 -10.60 16.14 13.19
C PRO A 193 -9.46 15.73 12.26
N GLU A 194 -9.02 16.66 11.41
CA GLU A 194 -7.90 16.42 10.51
C GLU A 194 -6.64 16.08 11.31
N GLU A 195 -6.13 14.88 11.10
CA GLU A 195 -4.88 14.43 11.69
C GLU A 195 -3.72 15.12 10.96
N MET A 196 -3.16 16.15 11.60
CA MET A 196 -1.98 16.86 11.11
C MET A 196 -0.71 16.28 11.72
N PRO A 197 0.33 15.98 10.92
CA PRO A 197 1.62 15.60 11.47
C PRO A 197 2.16 16.75 12.33
N GLN A 198 2.70 16.42 13.51
CA GLN A 198 3.22 17.45 14.44
C GLN A 198 4.37 18.28 13.81
N GLU A 199 5.05 17.71 12.80
CA GLU A 199 5.99 18.42 11.95
C GLU A 199 5.66 18.16 10.48
N LEU A 200 5.46 19.24 9.72
CA LEU A 200 5.40 19.17 8.27
C LEU A 200 6.82 19.23 7.73
N CYS A 201 7.21 18.25 6.93
CA CYS A 201 8.46 18.32 6.18
C CYS A 201 8.37 19.49 5.18
N GLN A 202 8.90 20.64 5.58
CA GLN A 202 8.97 21.83 4.73
C GLN A 202 10.17 21.69 3.79
N VAL A 203 9.95 21.02 2.67
CA VAL A 203 10.87 21.07 1.54
C VAL A 203 10.49 22.26 0.65
N SER A 204 11.48 23.05 0.23
CA SER A 204 11.20 24.11 -0.73
C SER A 204 10.70 23.48 -2.04
N THR A 205 9.62 24.02 -2.60
CA THR A 205 9.05 23.56 -3.88
C THR A 205 10.11 23.42 -4.98
N PRO A 206 11.08 24.35 -5.13
CA PRO A 206 12.14 24.20 -6.13
C PRO A 206 13.05 23.00 -5.87
N VAL A 207 13.40 22.71 -4.61
CA VAL A 207 14.24 21.55 -4.26
C VAL A 207 13.47 20.25 -4.53
N LYS A 208 12.20 20.20 -4.15
CA LYS A 208 11.34 19.04 -4.43
C LYS A 208 11.22 18.79 -5.94
N MET A 209 10.96 19.86 -6.70
CA MET A 209 10.88 19.77 -8.17
C MET A 209 12.21 19.34 -8.79
N ALA A 210 13.34 19.87 -8.31
CA ALA A 210 14.67 19.46 -8.78
C ALA A 210 14.95 17.97 -8.48
N SER A 211 14.60 17.50 -7.27
CA SER A 211 14.73 16.08 -6.92
C SER A 211 13.84 15.20 -7.78
N PHE A 212 12.59 15.60 -8.02
CA PHE A 212 11.66 14.90 -8.91
C PHE A 212 12.22 14.81 -10.33
N CYS A 213 12.66 15.94 -10.90
CA CYS A 213 13.26 15.97 -12.24
C CYS A 213 14.54 15.13 -12.31
N ALA A 214 15.39 15.16 -11.28
CA ALA A 214 16.60 14.36 -11.21
C ALA A 214 16.29 12.85 -11.18
N ASN A 215 15.35 12.42 -10.32
CA ASN A 215 14.92 11.02 -10.25
C ASN A 215 14.28 10.56 -11.57
N PHE A 216 13.44 11.41 -12.16
CA PHE A 216 12.80 11.12 -13.43
C PHE A 216 13.83 10.97 -14.56
N LEU A 217 14.76 11.93 -14.70
CA LEU A 217 15.83 11.88 -15.69
C LEU A 217 16.73 10.66 -15.47
N PHE A 218 17.13 10.40 -14.23
CA PHE A 218 17.94 9.25 -13.88
C PHE A 218 17.24 7.94 -14.23
N SER A 219 15.95 7.82 -13.96
CA SER A 219 15.16 6.65 -14.38
C SER A 219 15.11 6.50 -15.89
N ARG A 220 14.99 7.59 -16.64
CA ARG A 220 14.94 7.54 -18.11
C ARG A 220 16.29 7.17 -18.72
N LEU A 221 17.39 7.66 -18.15
CA LEU A 221 18.74 7.33 -18.60
C LEU A 221 19.11 5.87 -18.26
N THR A 222 18.61 5.36 -17.14
CA THR A 222 18.92 4.01 -16.68
C THR A 222 17.91 2.96 -17.13
N SER A 223 16.77 3.34 -17.73
CA SER A 223 15.74 2.39 -18.17
C SER A 223 16.25 1.25 -19.05
N PRO A 224 17.27 1.41 -19.93
CA PRO A 224 17.81 0.27 -20.69
C PRO A 224 18.42 -0.83 -19.81
N LEU A 225 18.81 -0.51 -18.57
CA LEU A 225 19.31 -1.48 -17.59
C LEU A 225 18.19 -2.25 -16.88
N PHE A 226 16.93 -1.85 -17.10
CA PHE A 226 15.72 -2.42 -16.50
C PHE A 226 14.66 -2.69 -17.59
N PRO A 227 14.97 -3.51 -18.60
CA PRO A 227 14.12 -3.68 -19.78
C PRO A 227 12.75 -4.28 -19.48
N ASN A 228 12.59 -4.93 -18.34
CA ASN A 228 11.36 -5.59 -17.91
C ASN A 228 10.52 -4.75 -16.94
N PHE A 229 10.99 -3.56 -16.57
CA PHE A 229 10.24 -2.69 -15.66
C PHE A 229 9.06 -2.04 -16.38
N VAL A 230 7.87 -2.16 -15.79
CA VAL A 230 6.63 -1.53 -16.25
C VAL A 230 6.18 -0.49 -15.22
N ASP A 231 6.05 0.77 -15.64
CA ASP A 231 5.61 1.87 -14.78
C ASP A 231 4.09 1.82 -14.54
#